data_AF-A0A7S2SB27-F1
#
_entry.id   AF-A0A7S2SB27-F1
#
_cell.length_a   1.000
_cell.length_b   1.000
_cell.length_c   1.000
_cell.angle_alpha   90.00
_cell.angle_beta   90.00
_cell.angle_gamma   90.00
#
_symmetry.space_group_name_H-M   'P 1'
#
loop_
_entity.id
_entity.type
_entity.pdbx_description
1 polymer ?
#
loop_
_entity_poly.entity_id
_entity_poly.type
_entity_poly.pdbx_seq_one_letter_code
_entity_poly.pdbx_strand_id
1 'polypeptide(L)'
;YKKHVVSLNATMQNGLVEREAKAEWDGWKLYGQALCVEDPFETFYDVAHVLKPSNFQRTRREFAKAYSKIIDSATATWENGGANTRSGKDVIDWICEPDPVKNEKTSEHALGENIK
;
A
#
# COMPACT_ATOMS: atom_id res chain seq x y z
N TYR A 1 8.27 8.72 -7.03
CA TYR A 1 6.96 8.30 -6.48
C TYR A 1 6.88 8.19 -4.94
N LYS A 2 7.94 8.46 -4.15
CA LYS A 2 7.90 8.40 -2.67
C LYS A 2 8.28 9.73 -2.01
N LYS A 3 7.85 10.83 -2.62
CA LYS A 3 8.28 12.16 -2.25
C LYS A 3 7.33 12.80 -1.23
N HIS A 4 6.03 12.53 -1.37
CA HIS A 4 5.02 13.22 -0.60
C HIS A 4 4.43 12.40 0.55
N VAL A 5 3.90 13.13 1.52
CA VAL A 5 3.09 12.63 2.63
C VAL A 5 1.61 12.72 2.26
N VAL A 6 0.83 11.72 2.65
CA VAL A 6 -0.64 11.81 2.58
C VAL A 6 -1.09 12.67 3.76
N SER A 7 -1.56 13.88 3.47
CA SER A 7 -2.07 14.80 4.49
C SER A 7 -3.38 15.40 3.99
N LEU A 8 -4.35 15.57 4.90
CA LEU A 8 -5.59 16.28 4.61
C LEU A 8 -5.40 17.82 4.64
N ASN A 9 -4.29 18.30 5.19
CA ASN A 9 -3.90 19.70 5.16
C ASN A 9 -3.24 20.10 3.82
N ALA A 10 -2.85 19.11 3.01
CA ALA A 10 -2.38 19.30 1.64
C ALA A 10 -3.57 19.64 0.72
N THR A 11 -3.91 20.93 0.66
CA THR A 11 -4.98 21.45 -0.18
C THR A 11 -4.43 22.01 -1.50
N MET A 12 -5.30 22.34 -2.46
CA MET A 12 -4.89 23.05 -3.68
C MET A 12 -4.16 24.39 -3.39
N GLN A 13 -4.41 24.99 -2.23
CA GLN A 13 -3.77 26.23 -1.78
C GLN A 13 -2.43 25.98 -1.06
N ASN A 14 -2.31 24.87 -0.34
CA ASN A 14 -1.13 24.54 0.46
C ASN A 14 -0.12 23.63 -0.28
N GLY A 15 -0.51 23.06 -1.41
CA GLY A 15 0.32 22.16 -2.20
C GLY A 15 0.50 20.78 -1.56
N LEU A 16 1.31 19.94 -2.21
CA LEU A 16 1.70 18.64 -1.69
C LEU A 16 2.80 18.81 -0.65
N VAL A 17 2.72 18.07 0.45
CA VAL A 17 3.72 18.09 1.51
C VAL A 17 4.83 17.08 1.21
N GLU A 18 6.06 17.57 1.09
CA GLU A 18 7.25 16.74 0.89
C GLU A 18 7.65 16.03 2.19
N ARG A 19 8.09 14.78 2.10
CA ARG A 19 8.62 14.03 3.25
C ARG A 19 9.88 14.66 3.83
N GLU A 20 10.69 15.29 2.98
CA GLU A 20 11.91 15.99 3.40
C GLU A 20 11.56 17.14 4.33
N ALA A 21 10.52 17.91 4.00
CA ALA A 21 10.01 18.96 4.87
C ALA A 21 9.53 18.40 6.22
N LYS A 22 8.77 17.29 6.22
CA LYS A 22 8.33 16.64 7.47
C LYS A 22 9.46 16.04 8.29
N ALA A 23 10.54 15.61 7.64
CA ALA A 23 11.74 15.15 8.34
C ALA A 23 12.46 16.31 9.03
N GLU A 24 12.51 17.48 8.39
CA GLU A 24 13.11 18.69 8.95
C GLU A 24 12.28 19.29 10.09
N TRP A 25 10.95 19.38 9.90
CA TRP A 25 10.05 20.04 10.85
C TRP A 25 9.69 19.16 12.05
N ASP A 26 9.40 17.88 11.79
CA ASP A 26 8.78 16.98 12.76
C ASP A 26 9.66 15.75 13.07
N GLY A 27 10.88 15.69 12.53
CA GLY A 27 11.81 14.59 12.78
C GLY A 27 11.39 13.25 12.15
N TRP A 28 10.55 13.27 11.12
CA TRP A 28 10.11 12.05 10.44
C TRP A 28 11.28 11.29 9.79
N LYS A 29 11.19 9.95 9.81
CA LYS A 29 12.23 9.10 9.22
C LYS A 29 12.17 9.14 7.69
N LEU A 30 13.25 9.63 7.06
CA LEU A 30 13.40 9.65 5.60
C LEU A 30 13.67 8.27 4.99
N TYR A 31 14.39 7.43 5.75
CA TYR A 31 14.89 6.14 5.30
C TYR A 31 13.81 5.08 5.43
N GLY A 32 13.08 4.86 4.35
CA GLY A 32 12.11 3.77 4.29
C GLY A 32 11.35 3.76 2.98
N GLN A 33 11.25 2.57 2.39
CA GLN A 33 10.14 2.28 1.49
C GLN A 33 8.88 2.13 2.35
N ALA A 34 8.33 3.24 2.84
CA ALA A 34 7.18 3.24 3.74
C ALA A 34 6.13 4.23 3.24
N LEU A 35 4.88 3.91 3.57
CA LEU A 35 3.76 4.85 3.52
C LEU A 35 3.98 5.90 4.60
N CYS A 36 3.64 7.16 4.32
CA CYS A 36 3.72 8.26 5.28
C CYS A 36 2.38 8.99 5.25
N VAL A 37 1.67 9.03 6.38
CA VAL A 37 0.32 9.60 6.49
C VAL A 37 0.28 10.48 7.73
N GLU A 38 -0.01 11.76 7.53
CA GLU A 38 -0.15 12.75 8.60
C GLU A 38 -1.51 12.58 9.29
N ASP A 39 -1.52 12.59 10.63
CA ASP A 39 -2.75 12.76 11.40
C ASP A 39 -3.27 14.21 11.26
N PRO A 40 -4.55 14.43 10.92
CA PRO A 40 -5.08 15.77 10.70
C PRO A 40 -5.15 16.64 11.98
N PHE A 41 -5.10 16.05 13.17
CA PHE A 41 -5.14 16.75 14.45
C PHE A 41 -3.77 16.82 15.12
N GLU A 42 -2.97 15.76 14.99
CA GLU A 42 -1.61 15.68 15.48
C GLU A 42 -0.63 15.75 14.31
N THR A 43 -0.45 16.93 13.72
CA THR A 43 0.30 17.08 12.46
C THR A 43 1.73 16.55 12.52
N PHE A 44 2.38 16.55 13.68
CA PHE A 44 3.72 15.96 13.84
C PHE A 44 3.73 14.42 13.83
N TYR A 45 2.57 13.76 13.82
CA TYR A 45 2.44 12.30 13.96
C TYR A 45 2.24 11.60 12.61
N ASP A 46 3.06 10.57 12.34
CA ASP A 46 2.90 9.67 11.20
C ASP A 46 2.10 8.43 11.61
N VAL A 47 0.83 8.33 11.19
CA VAL A 47 -0.02 7.18 11.54
C VAL A 47 0.46 5.88 10.88
N ALA A 48 1.26 5.98 9.81
CA ALA A 48 1.80 4.82 9.10
C ALA A 48 3.09 4.26 9.73
N HIS A 49 3.64 4.88 10.78
CA HIS A 49 4.91 4.44 11.38
C HIS A 49 4.92 2.99 11.88
N VAL A 50 3.75 2.41 12.17
CA VAL A 50 3.58 1.01 12.59
C VAL A 50 3.71 0.00 11.44
N LEU A 51 3.66 0.44 10.17
CA LEU A 51 3.73 -0.43 9.02
C LEU A 51 5.14 -0.96 8.78
N LYS A 52 5.29 -2.28 8.87
CA LYS A 52 6.53 -2.97 8.46
C LYS A 52 6.76 -2.85 6.95
N PRO A 53 8.01 -2.76 6.47
CA PRO A 53 8.30 -2.70 5.03
C PRO A 53 7.69 -3.83 4.20
N SER A 54 7.66 -5.07 4.73
CA SER A 54 7.03 -6.22 4.07
C SER A 54 5.53 -6.01 3.84
N ASN A 55 4.83 -5.52 4.87
CA ASN A 55 3.41 -5.19 4.78
C ASN A 55 3.17 -4.08 3.75
N PHE A 56 4.01 -3.04 3.72
CA PHE A 56 3.90 -1.99 2.70
C PHE A 56 4.10 -2.52 1.28
N GLN A 57 5.06 -3.42 1.05
CA GLN A 57 5.19 -4.06 -0.27
C GLN A 57 3.98 -4.92 -0.62
N ARG A 58 3.40 -5.62 0.35
CA ARG A 58 2.14 -6.34 0.16
C ARG A 58 1.02 -5.38 -0.21
N THR A 59 0.81 -4.31 0.54
CA THR A 59 -0.19 -3.27 0.23
C THR A 59 -0.04 -2.79 -1.21
N ARG A 60 1.17 -2.42 -1.65
CA ARG A 60 1.40 -1.99 -3.04
C ARG A 60 0.98 -3.03 -4.07
N ARG A 61 1.25 -4.31 -3.81
CA ARG A 61 0.86 -5.43 -4.69
C ARG A 61 -0.65 -5.59 -4.74
N GLU A 62 -1.33 -5.53 -3.60
CA GLU A 62 -2.79 -5.63 -3.53
C GLU A 62 -3.48 -4.47 -4.25
N PHE A 63 -2.98 -3.23 -4.09
CA PHE A 63 -3.50 -2.07 -4.82
C PHE A 63 -3.32 -2.23 -6.34
N ALA A 64 -2.17 -2.73 -6.80
CA ALA A 64 -1.94 -2.97 -8.22
C ALA A 64 -2.86 -4.08 -8.76
N LYS A 65 -3.02 -5.19 -8.03
CA LYS A 65 -3.94 -6.29 -8.35
C LYS A 65 -5.38 -5.78 -8.43
N ALA A 66 -5.83 -5.01 -7.44
CA ALA A 66 -7.16 -4.43 -7.42
C ALA A 66 -7.40 -3.51 -8.63
N TYR A 67 -6.44 -2.65 -8.97
CA TYR A 67 -6.52 -1.79 -10.15
C TYR A 67 -6.68 -2.61 -11.43
N SER A 68 -5.86 -3.64 -11.64
CA SER A 68 -5.99 -4.54 -12.80
C SER A 68 -7.37 -5.19 -12.86
N LYS A 69 -7.88 -5.73 -11.75
CA LYS A 69 -9.21 -6.34 -11.67
C LYS A 69 -10.33 -5.37 -12.04
N ILE A 70 -10.24 -4.12 -11.58
CA ILE A 70 -11.22 -3.07 -11.92
C ILE A 70 -11.18 -2.78 -13.42
N ILE A 71 -9.98 -2.60 -13.99
CA ILE A 71 -9.83 -2.31 -15.42
C ILE A 71 -10.33 -3.48 -16.27
N ASP A 72 -9.96 -4.72 -15.95
CA ASP A 72 -10.42 -5.91 -16.68
C ASP A 72 -11.94 -6.03 -16.68
N SER A 73 -12.60 -5.70 -15.55
CA SER A 73 -14.06 -5.70 -15.47
C SER A 73 -14.69 -4.57 -16.28
N ALA A 74 -14.05 -3.39 -16.31
CA ALA A 74 -14.51 -2.25 -17.08
C ALA A 74 -14.39 -2.52 -18.59
N THR A 75 -13.27 -3.04 -19.07
CA THR A 75 -13.02 -3.31 -20.49
C THR A 75 -13.84 -4.49 -21.01
N ALA A 76 -14.00 -5.56 -20.23
CA ALA A 76 -14.82 -6.72 -20.63
C ALA A 76 -16.28 -6.34 -20.90
N THR A 77 -16.79 -5.30 -20.23
CA THR A 77 -18.14 -4.76 -20.45
C THR A 77 -18.26 -4.06 -21.79
N TRP A 78 -17.20 -3.36 -22.23
CA TRP A 78 -17.16 -2.62 -23.48
C TRP A 78 -17.04 -3.55 -24.70
N GLU A 79 -16.26 -4.63 -24.57
CA GLU A 79 -16.00 -5.57 -25.67
C GLU A 79 -17.14 -6.59 -25.88
N ASN A 80 -17.83 -7.01 -24.81
CA ASN A 80 -18.84 -8.06 -24.88
C ASN A 80 -20.30 -7.56 -24.88
N GLY A 81 -20.53 -6.26 -25.13
CA GLY A 81 -21.89 -5.69 -25.19
C GLY A 81 -22.73 -5.91 -23.92
N GLY A 82 -22.10 -6.03 -22.75
CA GLY A 82 -22.76 -6.23 -21.46
C GLY A 82 -23.07 -7.69 -21.07
N ALA A 83 -22.79 -8.69 -21.92
CA ALA A 83 -23.17 -10.08 -21.65
C ALA A 83 -22.36 -10.79 -20.54
N ASN A 84 -21.16 -10.28 -20.21
CA ASN A 84 -20.25 -10.82 -19.18
C ASN A 84 -19.84 -9.75 -18.15
N THR A 85 -20.70 -8.77 -17.91
CA THR A 85 -20.42 -7.70 -16.95
C THR A 85 -20.58 -8.22 -15.53
N ARG A 86 -19.47 -8.24 -14.78
CA ARG A 86 -19.50 -8.47 -13.33
C ARG A 86 -20.27 -7.33 -12.67
N SER A 87 -21.13 -7.65 -11.69
CA SER A 87 -21.73 -6.60 -10.87
C SER A 87 -20.64 -5.92 -10.03
N GLY A 88 -20.91 -4.71 -9.53
CA GLY A 88 -19.99 -4.02 -8.61
C GLY A 88 -19.65 -4.87 -7.39
N LYS A 89 -20.61 -5.65 -6.87
CA LYS A 89 -20.39 -6.57 -5.76
C LYS A 89 -19.43 -7.70 -6.12
N ASP A 90 -19.60 -8.32 -7.29
CA ASP A 90 -18.72 -9.41 -7.73
C ASP A 90 -17.27 -8.92 -7.94
N VAL A 91 -17.10 -7.67 -8.38
CA VAL A 91 -15.76 -7.05 -8.49
C VAL A 91 -15.14 -6.85 -7.12
N ILE A 92 -15.91 -6.40 -6.12
CA ILE A 92 -15.41 -6.26 -4.73
C ILE A 92 -15.02 -7.63 -4.15
N ASP A 93 -15.89 -8.64 -4.30
CA ASP A 93 -15.62 -9.99 -3.82
C ASP A 93 -14.34 -10.54 -4.50
N TRP A 94 -14.20 -10.31 -5.81
CA TRP A 94 -12.99 -10.69 -6.54
C TRP A 94 -11.74 -9.96 -6.02
N ILE A 95 -11.80 -8.65 -5.78
CA ILE A 95 -10.67 -7.88 -5.20
C ILE A 95 -10.25 -8.45 -3.84
N CYS A 96 -11.21 -8.88 -3.02
CA CYS A 96 -10.98 -9.40 -1.67
C CYS A 96 -10.54 -10.86 -1.60
N GLU A 97 -10.46 -11.57 -2.73
CA GLU A 97 -9.96 -12.94 -2.76
C GLU A 97 -8.52 -13.03 -2.20
N PRO A 98 -8.29 -13.91 -1.21
CA PRO A 98 -6.98 -14.07 -0.62
C PRO A 98 -5.97 -14.52 -1.66
N ASP A 99 -4.75 -13.99 -1.57
CA ASP A 99 -3.65 -14.50 -2.39
C ASP A 99 -3.44 -16.00 -2.10
N PRO A 100 -3.17 -16.82 -3.13
CA PRO A 100 -2.84 -18.22 -2.91
C PRO A 100 -1.64 -18.29 -1.97
N VAL A 101 -1.78 -19.07 -0.89
CA VAL A 101 -0.76 -19.20 0.15
C VAL A 101 0.53 -19.67 -0.50
N LYS A 102 1.53 -18.77 -0.55
CA LYS A 102 2.90 -19.20 -0.82
C LYS A 102 3.37 -19.87 0.46
N ASN A 103 3.66 -21.17 0.39
CA ASN A 103 4.37 -21.87 1.46
C ASN A 103 5.78 -21.26 1.61
N GLU A 104 5.87 -20.16 2.35
CA GLU A 104 7.14 -19.61 2.80
C GLU A 104 7.68 -20.57 3.86
N LYS A 105 8.54 -21.49 3.43
CA LYS A 105 9.33 -22.32 4.34
C LYS A 105 10.08 -21.39 5.30
N THR A 106 9.79 -21.56 6.58
CA THR A 106 10.51 -21.00 7.72
C THR A 106 12.01 -21.30 7.56
N SER A 107 12.79 -20.33 7.11
CA SER A 107 14.25 -20.39 7.16
C SER A 107 14.74 -19.72 8.44
N GLU A 108 14.38 -20.27 9.58
CA GLU A 108 14.95 -19.96 10.89
C GLU A 108 15.21 -21.27 11.64
N HIS A 109 16.27 -21.99 11.26
CA HIS A 109 17.14 -22.79 12.16
C HIS A 109 18.26 -23.46 11.35
N ALA A 110 19.32 -22.71 11.03
CA ALA A 110 20.59 -23.28 10.58
C ALA A 110 21.77 -22.35 10.94
N LEU A 111 21.79 -21.84 12.18
CA LEU A 111 22.97 -21.24 12.79
C LEU A 111 22.99 -21.65 14.27
N GLY A 112 23.50 -22.85 14.50
CA GLY A 112 23.67 -23.42 15.84
C GLY A 112 24.26 -24.81 15.72
N GLU A 113 25.43 -24.99 16.33
CA GLU A 113 26.17 -26.26 16.51
C GLU A 113 27.18 -26.62 15.41
N ASN A 114 28.37 -26.01 15.51
CA ASN A 114 29.61 -26.80 15.58
C ASN A 114 30.69 -25.99 16.31
N ILE A 115 30.66 -26.07 17.64
CA ILE A 115 31.85 -25.92 18.47
C ILE A 115 31.95 -27.24 19.24
N LYS A 116 32.90 -28.08 18.84
CA LYS A 116 33.76 -28.89 19.69
C LYS A 116 34.87 -29.49 18.83
#